data_AF-A0A9D5CM90-F1
#
_entry.id   AF-A0A9D5CM90-F1
#
_cell.length_a   1.000
_cell.length_b   1.000
_cell.length_c   1.000
_cell.angle_alpha   90.00
_cell.angle_beta   90.00
_cell.angle_gamma   90.00
#
_symmetry.space_group_name_H-M   'P 1'
#
loop_
_entity.id
_entity.type
_entity.pdbx_description
1 polymer ?
#
loop_
_entity_poly.entity_id
_entity_poly.type
_entity_poly.pdbx_seq_one_letter_code
_entity_poly.pdbx_strand_id
1 'polypeptide(L)'
;MVRECDVRKFYGRMRDAVSAAAASPLLIFPSASDADSLCALKIITHVLSSDSIRYAVYPVSSFHEINDRVIVLHTPEDEDQPTLDLSEDIDVLALANASDLNSDDELDENPDSDVDSENQFVHQRITDLRIAFEDEPRLMLLREWNLFDSMLCSSYIATKLKTWSDNGLKKLMLLLARMGFPLVECQKKFQYMSMEVKQRLKSELIRFLPEYGLTDLYYRSFLRMHGYSSKVSAADVVYGVTALLESFVEGEESSAAEQFWVAYSALSSNNLNQLKKGMQNAIELQRAILRQGSLAITKTGFIRSGRKFRWVKLEDPVDTKCLGHPQALTKFCFFLMDALKERAQR
;
A
#
# COMPACT_ATOMS: atom_id res chain seq x y z
N MET A 1 0.41 10.41 -22.55
CA MET A 1 1.31 9.30 -22.16
C MET A 1 1.65 8.50 -23.41
N VAL A 2 2.94 8.35 -23.75
CA VAL A 2 3.35 7.40 -24.81
C VAL A 2 3.17 6.00 -24.23
N ARG A 3 2.18 5.25 -24.72
CA ARG A 3 2.07 3.83 -24.40
C ARG A 3 3.08 3.11 -25.29
N GLU A 4 4.22 2.76 -24.72
CA GLU A 4 5.17 1.90 -25.42
C GLU A 4 4.80 0.44 -25.22
N CYS A 5 4.50 -0.24 -26.32
CA CYS A 5 4.14 -1.66 -26.32
C CYS A 5 5.36 -2.57 -26.18
N ASP A 6 6.58 -2.04 -26.36
CA ASP A 6 7.83 -2.80 -26.32
C ASP A 6 8.83 -2.18 -25.35
N VAL A 7 8.96 -2.81 -24.18
CA VAL A 7 9.85 -2.40 -23.10
C VAL A 7 11.32 -2.39 -23.55
N ARG A 8 11.73 -3.32 -24.42
CA ARG A 8 13.12 -3.40 -24.90
C ARG A 8 13.46 -2.22 -25.81
N LYS A 9 12.56 -1.88 -26.73
CA LYS A 9 12.73 -0.70 -27.61
C LYS A 9 12.74 0.59 -26.81
N PHE A 10 11.85 0.72 -25.82
CA PHE A 10 11.83 1.87 -24.93
C PHE A 10 13.16 2.03 -24.19
N TYR A 11 13.63 0.97 -23.52
CA TYR A 11 14.88 1.01 -22.76
C TYR A 11 16.10 1.28 -23.65
N GLY A 12 16.14 0.70 -24.86
CA GLY A 12 17.18 0.98 -25.85
C GLY A 12 17.25 2.45 -26.23
N ARG A 13 16.12 3.05 -26.64
CA ARG A 13 16.06 4.48 -26.98
C ARG A 13 16.45 5.38 -25.80
N MET A 14 15.98 5.05 -24.60
CA MET A 14 16.34 5.80 -23.38
C MET A 14 17.86 5.75 -23.15
N ARG A 15 18.48 4.58 -23.25
CA ARG A 15 19.93 4.43 -23.08
C ARG A 15 20.72 5.18 -24.15
N ASP A 16 20.28 5.13 -25.39
CA ASP A 16 20.93 5.84 -26.50
C ASP A 16 20.83 7.37 -26.30
N ALA A 17 19.67 7.86 -25.86
CA ALA A 17 19.47 9.27 -25.52
C ALA A 17 20.38 9.73 -24.36
N VAL A 18 20.49 8.93 -23.30
CA VAL A 18 21.39 9.23 -22.17
C VAL A 18 22.86 9.21 -22.59
N SER A 19 23.24 8.31 -23.50
CA SER A 19 24.60 8.24 -24.03
C SER A 19 24.93 9.47 -24.89
N ALA A 20 23.96 9.95 -25.67
CA ALA A 20 24.10 11.16 -26.49
C ALA A 20 24.18 12.43 -25.63
N ALA A 21 23.48 12.47 -24.49
CA ALA A 21 23.42 13.62 -23.60
C ALA A 21 24.69 13.83 -22.75
N ALA A 22 25.68 12.90 -22.81
CA ALA A 22 27.05 12.85 -22.27
C ALA A 22 27.32 13.46 -20.87
N ALA A 23 26.90 14.68 -20.59
CA ALA A 23 27.07 15.41 -19.35
C ALA A 23 25.86 15.31 -18.39
N SER A 24 24.61 15.18 -18.86
CA SER A 24 23.41 15.25 -18.00
C SER A 24 22.93 13.86 -17.51
N PRO A 25 22.49 13.74 -16.24
CA PRO A 25 21.90 12.51 -15.73
C PRO A 25 20.45 12.34 -16.21
N LEU A 26 19.97 11.09 -16.26
CA LEU A 26 18.55 10.80 -16.45
C LEU A 26 17.74 11.31 -15.25
N LEU A 27 16.75 12.17 -15.51
CA LEU A 27 15.90 12.73 -14.46
C LEU A 27 14.66 11.87 -14.26
N ILE A 28 14.37 11.49 -13.01
CA ILE A 28 13.24 10.63 -12.64
C ILE A 28 12.37 11.37 -11.62
N PHE A 29 11.07 11.51 -11.92
CA PHE A 29 10.10 12.24 -11.10
C PHE A 29 9.02 11.29 -10.54
N PRO A 30 9.31 10.51 -9.49
CA PRO A 30 8.33 9.60 -8.89
C PRO A 30 7.30 10.40 -8.07
N SER A 31 6.06 9.88 -7.98
CA SER A 31 5.07 10.44 -7.05
C SER A 31 5.54 10.22 -5.60
N ALA A 32 5.51 11.29 -4.81
CA ALA A 32 5.88 11.26 -3.40
C ALA A 32 4.80 10.68 -2.47
N SER A 33 3.60 10.40 -3.00
CA SER A 33 2.41 10.06 -2.19
C SER A 33 1.91 8.63 -2.41
N ASP A 34 2.62 7.82 -3.20
CA ASP A 34 2.15 6.52 -3.65
C ASP A 34 3.23 5.43 -3.49
N ALA A 35 2.80 4.28 -2.99
CA ALA A 35 3.67 3.13 -2.79
C ALA A 35 4.03 2.44 -4.11
N ASP A 36 3.15 2.46 -5.12
CA ASP A 36 3.43 1.86 -6.44
C ASP A 36 4.57 2.61 -7.14
N SER A 37 4.47 3.94 -7.17
CA SER A 37 5.55 4.82 -7.66
C SER A 37 6.90 4.57 -6.97
N LEU A 38 6.89 4.31 -5.66
CA LEU A 38 8.09 4.00 -4.88
C LEU A 38 8.67 2.62 -5.25
N CYS A 39 7.82 1.61 -5.43
CA CYS A 39 8.20 0.28 -5.88
C CYS A 39 8.78 0.31 -7.31
N ALA A 40 8.12 1.02 -8.23
CA ALA A 40 8.60 1.23 -9.59
C ALA A 40 9.98 1.91 -9.60
N LEU A 41 10.17 2.94 -8.78
CA LEU A 41 11.46 3.60 -8.60
C LEU A 41 12.54 2.61 -8.12
N LYS A 42 12.23 1.74 -7.15
CA LYS A 42 13.19 0.76 -6.62
C LYS A 42 13.64 -0.23 -7.69
N ILE A 43 12.72 -0.66 -8.56
CA ILE A 43 13.01 -1.57 -9.67
C ILE A 43 13.89 -0.86 -10.71
N ILE A 44 13.45 0.31 -11.20
CA ILE A 44 14.17 1.00 -12.28
C ILE A 44 15.56 1.46 -11.84
N THR A 45 15.72 1.96 -10.62
CA THR A 45 17.04 2.37 -10.10
C THR A 45 18.01 1.20 -10.01
N HIS A 46 17.53 0.00 -9.64
CA HIS A 46 18.37 -1.20 -9.65
C HIS A 46 18.83 -1.57 -11.07
N VAL A 47 17.94 -1.48 -12.06
CA VAL A 47 18.26 -1.72 -13.48
C VAL A 47 19.28 -0.69 -13.99
N LEU A 48 19.03 0.60 -13.75
CA LEU A 48 19.91 1.70 -14.18
C LEU A 48 21.29 1.61 -13.52
N SER A 49 21.35 1.26 -12.23
CA SER A 49 22.63 1.03 -11.52
C SER A 49 23.40 -0.16 -12.08
N SER A 50 22.72 -1.24 -12.46
CA SER A 50 23.36 -2.41 -13.10
C SER A 50 24.03 -2.03 -14.42
N ASP A 51 23.41 -1.14 -15.18
CA ASP A 51 23.93 -0.66 -16.47
C ASP A 51 24.83 0.58 -16.34
N SER A 52 25.18 0.98 -15.11
CA SER A 52 26.01 2.16 -14.80
C SER A 52 25.47 3.47 -15.41
N ILE A 53 24.16 3.59 -15.56
CA ILE A 53 23.49 4.78 -16.07
C ILE A 53 23.37 5.81 -14.93
N ARG A 54 23.86 7.03 -15.15
CA ARG A 54 23.72 8.14 -14.18
C ARG A 54 22.28 8.66 -14.18
N TYR A 55 21.69 8.76 -12.99
CA TYR A 55 20.34 9.29 -12.81
C TYR A 55 20.23 10.20 -11.59
N ALA A 56 19.21 11.07 -11.58
CA ALA A 56 18.84 11.91 -10.46
C ALA A 56 17.33 11.77 -10.20
N VAL A 57 16.95 11.63 -8.94
CA VAL A 57 15.56 11.35 -8.53
C VAL A 57 15.00 12.54 -7.77
N TYR A 58 13.83 13.00 -8.19
CA TYR A 58 13.14 14.15 -7.63
C TYR A 58 11.70 13.77 -7.29
N PRO A 59 11.41 13.34 -6.05
CA PRO A 59 10.05 13.03 -5.62
C PRO A 59 9.17 14.27 -5.75
N VAL A 60 7.99 14.10 -6.33
CA VAL A 60 7.05 15.21 -6.58
C VAL A 60 5.69 14.93 -5.95
N SER A 61 5.12 15.93 -5.28
CA SER A 61 3.78 15.83 -4.67
C SER A 61 2.66 16.29 -5.61
N SER A 62 3.00 17.10 -6.62
CA SER A 62 2.05 17.61 -7.60
C SER A 62 2.73 17.89 -8.95
N PHE A 63 1.92 17.98 -10.01
CA PHE A 63 2.41 18.34 -11.34
C PHE A 63 3.04 19.74 -11.41
N HIS A 64 2.65 20.67 -10.52
CA HIS A 64 3.22 22.01 -10.49
C HIS A 64 4.72 21.97 -10.15
N GLU A 65 5.12 21.07 -9.25
CA GLU A 65 6.54 20.90 -8.89
C GLU A 65 7.40 20.38 -10.04
N ILE A 66 6.79 19.65 -10.99
CA ILE A 66 7.49 19.21 -12.20
C ILE A 66 7.80 20.41 -13.09
N ASN A 67 6.81 21.28 -13.31
CA ASN A 67 6.99 22.47 -14.15
C ASN A 67 8.05 23.40 -13.57
N ASP A 68 8.00 23.67 -12.26
CA ASP A 68 9.00 24.52 -11.60
C ASP A 68 10.42 23.95 -11.75
N ARG A 69 10.59 22.63 -11.68
CA ARG A 69 11.91 21.98 -11.80
C ARG A 69 12.39 21.84 -13.23
N VAL A 70 11.51 21.57 -14.18
CA VAL A 70 11.86 21.49 -15.61
C VAL A 70 12.26 22.87 -16.15
N ILE A 71 11.57 23.93 -15.72
CA ILE A 71 11.90 25.32 -16.05
C ILE A 71 13.25 25.73 -15.44
N VAL A 72 13.54 25.35 -14.19
CA VAL A 72 14.83 25.66 -13.55
C VAL A 72 16.01 24.91 -14.19
N LEU A 73 15.77 23.77 -14.84
CA LEU A 73 16.80 23.06 -15.61
C LEU A 73 16.96 23.61 -17.04
N HIS A 74 16.01 24.42 -17.51
CA HIS A 74 16.11 25.24 -18.72
C HIS A 74 16.44 26.70 -18.33
N THR A 75 17.59 26.92 -17.71
CA THR A 75 18.15 28.27 -17.58
C THR A 75 18.77 28.72 -18.92
N PRO A 76 18.77 30.04 -19.24
CA PRO A 76 18.97 30.60 -20.58
C PRO A 76 20.42 30.55 -21.11
N GLU A 77 21.22 29.56 -20.72
CA GLU A 77 22.55 29.33 -21.30
C GLU A 77 22.50 28.42 -22.55
N ASP A 78 21.34 27.86 -22.87
CA ASP A 78 21.11 27.01 -24.06
C ASP A 78 20.45 27.76 -25.26
N GLU A 79 20.53 29.10 -25.32
CA GLU A 79 19.89 29.90 -26.40
C GLU A 79 20.53 29.73 -27.81
N ASP A 80 21.61 28.96 -27.99
CA ASP A 80 22.31 28.83 -29.28
C ASP A 80 22.01 27.52 -30.05
N GLN A 81 20.88 26.84 -29.81
CA GLN A 81 20.40 25.77 -30.69
C GLN A 81 18.96 26.01 -31.18
N PRO A 82 18.67 25.76 -32.47
CA PRO A 82 17.41 26.14 -33.08
C PRO A 82 16.26 25.36 -32.45
N THR A 83 15.30 26.14 -31.96
CA THR A 83 14.06 25.73 -31.32
C THR A 83 13.27 24.75 -32.21
N LEU A 84 13.08 23.53 -31.70
CA LEU A 84 11.93 22.72 -32.11
C LEU A 84 10.80 23.08 -31.14
N ASP A 85 9.87 23.85 -31.67
CA ASP A 85 8.64 24.29 -31.04
C ASP A 85 7.91 23.09 -30.40
N LEU A 86 7.97 22.99 -29.07
CA LEU A 86 7.12 22.09 -28.28
C LEU A 86 5.96 22.86 -27.63
N SER A 87 5.67 24.07 -28.11
CA SER A 87 4.38 24.70 -27.86
C SER A 87 3.40 24.28 -28.95
N GLU A 88 2.75 23.13 -28.77
CA GLU A 88 1.36 22.95 -29.22
C GLU A 88 0.79 21.66 -28.60
N ASP A 89 -0.23 21.88 -27.76
CA ASP A 89 -1.35 20.99 -27.44
C ASP A 89 -1.05 19.61 -26.81
N ILE A 90 -0.71 19.61 -25.52
CA ILE A 90 -1.12 18.51 -24.65
C ILE A 90 -2.32 18.98 -23.84
N ASP A 91 -3.52 18.67 -24.33
CA ASP A 91 -4.76 18.83 -23.58
C ASP A 91 -4.79 17.80 -22.43
N VAL A 92 -4.39 18.27 -21.24
CA VAL A 92 -4.17 17.49 -20.01
C VAL A 92 -5.51 16.99 -19.39
N LEU A 93 -6.66 17.37 -19.96
CA LEU A 93 -7.99 16.97 -19.47
C LEU A 93 -8.44 15.58 -19.94
N ALA A 94 -7.75 14.95 -20.90
CA ALA A 94 -8.06 13.59 -21.37
C ALA A 94 -7.43 12.46 -20.54
N LEU A 95 -6.73 12.78 -19.44
CA LEU A 95 -5.88 11.83 -18.69
C LEU A 95 -6.59 11.07 -17.56
N ALA A 96 -7.89 11.29 -17.33
CA ALA A 96 -8.57 10.82 -16.13
C ALA A 96 -9.51 9.61 -16.30
N ASN A 97 -9.76 9.08 -17.50
CA ASN A 97 -10.68 7.95 -17.69
C ASN A 97 -10.21 6.97 -18.76
N ALA A 98 -9.59 5.87 -18.34
CA ALA A 98 -9.62 4.57 -19.04
C ALA A 98 -9.05 3.49 -18.11
N SER A 99 -9.83 3.15 -17.07
CA SER A 99 -9.75 1.83 -16.46
C SER A 99 -10.51 0.88 -17.38
N ASP A 100 -9.79 0.04 -18.14
CA ASP A 100 -10.36 -1.19 -18.67
C ASP A 100 -9.30 -2.30 -18.61
N LEU A 101 -9.65 -3.30 -17.83
CA LEU A 101 -8.97 -4.57 -17.65
C LEU A 101 -9.12 -5.36 -18.95
N ASN A 102 -8.00 -5.77 -19.55
CA ASN A 102 -7.87 -7.09 -20.19
C ASN A 102 -6.44 -7.27 -20.69
N SER A 103 -5.74 -8.23 -20.09
CA SER A 103 -4.69 -8.98 -20.76
C SER A 103 -4.79 -10.41 -20.25
N ASP A 104 -5.55 -11.21 -20.99
CA ASP A 104 -5.41 -12.65 -21.04
C ASP A 104 -4.00 -12.92 -21.57
N ASP A 105 -3.14 -13.55 -20.75
CA ASP A 105 -1.93 -14.19 -21.23
C ASP A 105 -2.03 -15.68 -20.92
N GLU A 106 -1.97 -16.46 -22.00
CA GLU A 106 -2.06 -17.91 -22.05
C GLU A 106 -0.87 -18.56 -21.30
N LEU A 107 -1.18 -19.57 -20.49
CA LEU A 107 -0.21 -20.42 -19.83
C LEU A 107 0.24 -21.51 -20.82
N ASP A 108 1.51 -21.47 -21.22
CA ASP A 108 2.12 -22.57 -21.97
C ASP A 108 2.73 -23.57 -20.97
N GLU A 109 2.10 -24.73 -20.84
CA GLU A 109 2.61 -25.88 -20.09
C GLU A 109 3.59 -26.65 -20.98
N ASN A 110 4.76 -27.02 -20.44
CA ASN A 110 5.39 -28.28 -20.80
C ASN A 110 6.21 -28.86 -19.64
N PRO A 111 6.18 -30.19 -19.43
CA PRO A 111 6.65 -30.83 -18.21
C PRO A 111 8.03 -31.51 -18.34
N ASP A 112 8.59 -31.80 -17.17
CA ASP A 112 9.60 -32.83 -16.85
C ASP A 112 11.06 -32.68 -17.31
N SER A 113 11.93 -32.49 -16.31
CA SER A 113 13.11 -33.35 -16.16
C SER A 113 13.61 -33.35 -14.71
N ASP A 114 13.31 -34.43 -13.97
CA ASP A 114 13.97 -34.82 -12.73
C ASP A 114 15.42 -35.26 -13.02
N VAL A 115 16.40 -34.68 -12.32
CA VAL A 115 17.68 -35.35 -12.05
C VAL A 115 18.17 -34.98 -10.65
N ASP A 116 18.10 -35.96 -9.76
CA ASP A 116 18.79 -35.98 -8.46
C ASP A 116 20.31 -35.89 -8.65
N SER A 117 20.96 -35.03 -7.87
CA SER A 117 22.38 -35.17 -7.55
C SER A 117 22.64 -34.57 -6.16
N GLU A 118 22.82 -35.47 -5.21
CA GLU A 118 23.11 -35.20 -3.81
C GLU A 118 24.46 -34.49 -3.61
N ASN A 119 24.42 -33.46 -2.77
CA ASN A 119 25.42 -33.09 -1.76
C ASN A 119 26.89 -33.08 -2.15
N GLN A 120 27.32 -31.98 -2.78
CA GLN A 120 28.63 -31.40 -2.46
C GLN A 120 28.66 -29.91 -2.82
N PHE A 121 28.41 -29.04 -1.83
CA PHE A 121 29.01 -27.69 -1.64
C PHE A 121 28.28 -26.99 -0.49
N VAL A 122 28.55 -27.48 0.73
CA VAL A 122 28.11 -26.85 1.97
C VAL A 122 29.00 -25.63 2.25
N HIS A 123 28.64 -24.46 1.70
CA HIS A 123 28.86 -23.10 2.25
C HIS A 123 28.44 -21.98 1.26
N GLN A 124 27.21 -22.02 0.73
CA GLN A 124 26.64 -20.89 0.00
C GLN A 124 25.60 -20.20 0.89
N ARG A 125 26.03 -19.11 1.51
CA ARG A 125 25.30 -18.09 2.29
C ARG A 125 23.83 -18.39 2.63
N ILE A 126 23.56 -18.52 3.93
CA ILE A 126 22.23 -18.40 4.54
C ILE A 126 21.73 -16.96 4.35
N THR A 127 21.25 -16.64 3.14
CA THR A 127 20.52 -15.42 2.78
C THR A 127 19.39 -15.80 1.83
N ASP A 128 18.68 -16.88 2.12
CA ASP A 128 17.56 -17.33 1.30
C ASP A 128 16.38 -16.37 1.46
N LEU A 129 16.37 -15.35 0.62
CA LEU A 129 15.19 -14.55 0.31
C LEU A 129 14.30 -15.42 -0.58
N ARG A 130 13.16 -15.86 -0.04
CA ARG A 130 12.18 -16.65 -0.78
C ARG A 130 10.85 -15.91 -0.84
N ILE A 131 10.24 -15.87 -2.02
CA ILE A 131 8.87 -15.36 -2.20
C ILE A 131 7.99 -16.58 -2.45
N ALA A 132 6.89 -16.67 -1.72
CA ALA A 132 5.88 -17.72 -1.90
C ALA A 132 4.50 -17.08 -2.00
N PHE A 133 3.60 -17.71 -2.75
CA PHE A 133 2.19 -17.33 -2.72
C PHE A 133 1.51 -17.98 -1.50
N GLU A 134 0.59 -17.26 -0.87
CA GLU A 134 -0.19 -17.76 0.26
C GLU A 134 -1.58 -17.11 0.26
N ASP A 135 -2.61 -17.87 0.62
CA ASP A 135 -3.94 -17.28 0.82
C ASP A 135 -3.98 -16.52 2.14
N GLU A 136 -4.21 -15.22 2.06
CA GLU A 136 -4.23 -14.32 3.21
C GLU A 136 -5.66 -13.82 3.47
N PRO A 137 -6.10 -13.73 4.75
CA PRO A 137 -7.36 -13.07 5.03
C PRO A 137 -7.22 -11.56 4.80
N ARG A 138 -8.30 -10.90 4.37
CA ARG A 138 -8.44 -9.43 4.25
C ARG A 138 -8.50 -8.76 5.63
N LEU A 139 -7.48 -9.00 6.44
CA LEU A 139 -7.29 -8.48 7.79
C LEU A 139 -6.05 -7.60 7.81
N MET A 140 -6.23 -6.33 8.16
CA MET A 140 -5.15 -5.36 8.17
C MET A 140 -4.13 -5.72 9.25
N LEU A 141 -2.86 -5.89 8.84
CA LEU A 141 -1.69 -6.01 9.71
C LEU A 141 -1.81 -7.10 10.79
N LEU A 142 -2.47 -8.21 10.47
CA LEU A 142 -2.74 -9.30 11.43
C LEU A 142 -1.48 -9.77 12.17
N ARG A 143 -0.34 -9.88 11.47
CA ARG A 143 0.94 -10.38 12.03
C ARG A 143 1.63 -9.40 12.98
N GLU A 144 1.39 -8.10 12.82
CA GLU A 144 1.97 -7.04 13.66
C GLU A 144 1.00 -6.58 14.77
N TRP A 145 -0.25 -7.02 14.70
CA TRP A 145 -1.30 -6.68 15.63
C TRP A 145 -1.82 -7.90 16.40
N ASN A 146 -3.10 -7.92 16.74
CA ASN A 146 -3.80 -9.06 17.33
C ASN A 146 -5.05 -9.38 16.50
N LEU A 147 -5.56 -10.61 16.62
CA LEU A 147 -6.69 -11.07 15.81
C LEU A 147 -7.94 -10.23 16.07
N PHE A 148 -8.22 -9.92 17.33
CA PHE A 148 -9.44 -9.21 17.72
C PHE A 148 -9.50 -7.80 17.11
N ASP A 149 -8.47 -6.99 17.34
CA ASP A 149 -8.39 -5.61 16.87
C ASP A 149 -8.25 -5.54 15.34
N SER A 150 -7.51 -6.47 14.74
CA SER A 150 -7.39 -6.55 13.28
C SER A 150 -8.76 -6.82 12.64
N MET A 151 -9.54 -7.76 13.19
CA MET A 151 -10.93 -7.98 12.75
C MET A 151 -11.83 -6.79 13.03
N LEU A 152 -11.66 -6.13 14.18
CA LEU A 152 -12.46 -4.97 14.57
C LEU A 152 -12.29 -3.80 13.59
N CYS A 153 -11.06 -3.54 13.18
CA CYS A 153 -10.67 -2.36 12.42
C CYS A 153 -10.62 -2.57 10.91
N SER A 154 -10.53 -3.81 10.42
CA SER A 154 -10.49 -4.08 8.98
C SER A 154 -11.79 -3.67 8.31
N SER A 155 -11.71 -2.78 7.31
CA SER A 155 -12.87 -2.14 6.66
C SER A 155 -13.93 -3.14 6.20
N TYR A 156 -13.52 -4.29 5.65
CA TYR A 156 -14.43 -5.34 5.19
C TYR A 156 -15.28 -5.94 6.32
N ILE A 157 -14.66 -6.34 7.43
CA ILE A 157 -15.38 -6.90 8.59
C ILE A 157 -16.14 -5.81 9.32
N ALA A 158 -15.52 -4.64 9.51
CA ALA A 158 -16.09 -3.53 10.25
C ALA A 158 -17.43 -3.10 9.66
N THR A 159 -17.52 -3.02 8.33
CA THR A 159 -18.74 -2.63 7.61
C THR A 159 -19.86 -3.66 7.69
N LYS A 160 -19.57 -4.95 7.45
CA LYS A 160 -20.56 -6.03 7.51
C LYS A 160 -21.07 -6.32 8.92
N LEU A 161 -20.18 -6.41 9.90
CA LEU A 161 -20.54 -6.67 11.30
C LEU A 161 -20.98 -5.41 12.06
N LYS A 162 -20.75 -4.22 11.50
CA LYS A 162 -21.04 -2.91 12.10
C LYS A 162 -20.30 -2.76 13.44
N THR A 163 -19.01 -3.08 13.44
CA THR A 163 -18.15 -3.16 14.64
C THR A 163 -18.00 -1.84 15.39
N TRP A 164 -18.35 -0.72 14.74
CA TRP A 164 -18.47 0.60 15.36
C TRP A 164 -19.64 0.74 16.35
N SER A 165 -20.50 -0.27 16.48
CA SER A 165 -21.61 -0.30 17.43
C SER A 165 -21.41 -1.37 18.51
N ASP A 166 -21.94 -1.15 19.71
CA ASP A 166 -21.86 -2.14 20.81
C ASP A 166 -22.45 -3.50 20.42
N ASN A 167 -23.51 -3.49 19.60
CA ASN A 167 -24.12 -4.72 19.10
C ASN A 167 -23.20 -5.43 18.10
N GLY A 168 -22.52 -4.69 17.23
CA GLY A 168 -21.53 -5.25 16.31
C GLY A 168 -20.32 -5.83 17.05
N LEU A 169 -19.86 -5.13 18.09
CA LEU A 169 -18.79 -5.62 18.96
C LEU A 169 -19.18 -6.95 19.64
N LYS A 170 -20.39 -7.02 20.22
CA LYS A 170 -20.93 -8.27 20.82
C LYS A 170 -21.03 -9.39 19.78
N LYS A 171 -21.44 -9.08 18.54
CA LYS A 171 -21.46 -10.06 17.44
C LYS A 171 -20.08 -10.60 17.10
N LEU A 172 -19.06 -9.73 17.03
CA LEU A 172 -17.68 -10.14 16.79
C LEU A 172 -17.16 -11.03 17.93
N MET A 173 -17.42 -10.66 19.19
CA MET A 173 -17.06 -11.49 20.35
C MET A 173 -17.77 -12.85 20.32
N LEU A 174 -19.06 -12.88 19.98
CA LEU A 174 -19.82 -14.11 19.83
C LEU A 174 -19.28 -14.99 18.69
N LEU A 175 -18.88 -14.39 17.57
CA LEU A 175 -18.26 -15.09 16.45
C LEU A 175 -16.97 -15.81 16.89
N LEU A 176 -16.07 -15.10 17.58
CA LEU A 176 -14.83 -15.69 18.10
C LEU A 176 -15.12 -16.81 19.12
N ALA A 177 -16.13 -16.62 19.97
CA ALA A 177 -16.58 -17.65 20.90
C ALA A 177 -17.15 -18.89 20.18
N ARG A 178 -17.92 -18.71 19.09
CA ARG A 178 -18.44 -19.82 18.27
C ARG A 178 -17.33 -20.62 17.56
N MET A 179 -16.23 -19.96 17.18
CA MET A 179 -15.03 -20.61 16.66
C MET A 179 -14.24 -21.37 17.74
N GLY A 180 -14.58 -21.17 19.01
CA GLY A 180 -13.89 -21.76 20.16
C GLY A 180 -12.56 -21.07 20.46
N PHE A 181 -12.40 -19.80 20.08
CA PHE A 181 -11.19 -19.03 20.37
C PHE A 181 -11.37 -18.21 21.64
N PRO A 182 -10.56 -18.44 22.70
CA PRO A 182 -10.62 -17.61 23.90
C PRO A 182 -10.34 -16.14 23.59
N LEU A 183 -11.14 -15.23 24.14
CA LEU A 183 -10.96 -13.80 23.90
C LEU A 183 -9.56 -13.32 24.33
N VAL A 184 -9.06 -13.84 25.44
CA VAL A 184 -7.72 -13.54 25.97
C VAL A 184 -6.63 -13.92 24.96
N GLU A 185 -6.78 -15.04 24.25
CA GLU A 185 -5.86 -15.43 23.17
C GLU A 185 -5.96 -14.46 21.99
N CYS A 186 -7.18 -14.10 21.57
CA CYS A 186 -7.42 -13.22 20.42
C CYS A 186 -6.87 -11.80 20.62
N GLN A 187 -6.73 -11.35 21.87
CA GLN A 187 -6.17 -10.05 22.24
C GLN A 187 -4.64 -10.04 22.41
N LYS A 188 -4.00 -11.22 22.51
CA LYS A 188 -2.53 -11.32 22.47
C LYS A 188 -2.03 -10.98 21.08
N LYS A 189 -0.81 -10.41 20.99
CA LYS A 189 -0.16 -10.21 19.69
C LYS A 189 -0.14 -11.53 18.93
N PHE A 190 -0.46 -11.48 17.64
CA PHE A 190 -0.60 -12.66 16.79
C PHE A 190 0.65 -13.55 16.85
N GLN A 191 1.84 -12.95 16.92
CA GLN A 191 3.11 -13.69 17.06
C GLN A 191 3.12 -14.62 18.28
N TYR A 192 2.53 -14.22 19.41
CA TYR A 192 2.50 -14.96 20.67
C TYR A 192 1.21 -15.75 20.91
N MET A 193 0.24 -15.70 19.99
CA MET A 193 -0.97 -16.51 20.06
C MET A 193 -0.64 -18.00 19.90
N SER A 194 -1.37 -18.86 20.60
CA SER A 194 -1.20 -20.32 20.55
C SER A 194 -1.24 -20.87 19.13
N MET A 195 -0.44 -21.92 18.87
CA MET A 195 -0.36 -22.55 17.56
C MET A 195 -1.67 -23.26 17.18
N GLU A 196 -2.41 -23.78 18.16
CA GLU A 196 -3.72 -24.39 17.94
C GLU A 196 -4.71 -23.41 17.31
N VAL A 197 -4.81 -22.19 17.86
CA VAL A 197 -5.69 -21.14 17.31
C VAL A 197 -5.23 -20.75 15.91
N LYS A 198 -3.92 -20.57 15.68
CA LYS A 198 -3.38 -20.22 14.36
C LYS A 198 -3.67 -21.28 13.29
N GLN A 199 -3.53 -22.56 13.64
CA GLN A 199 -3.78 -23.68 12.73
C GLN A 199 -5.26 -23.79 12.36
N ARG A 200 -6.16 -23.56 13.33
CA ARG A 200 -7.61 -23.62 13.12
C ARG A 200 -8.19 -22.33 12.52
N LEU A 201 -7.47 -21.21 12.59
CA LEU A 201 -7.99 -19.89 12.19
C LEU A 201 -8.57 -19.89 10.76
N LYS A 202 -7.85 -20.46 9.79
CA LYS A 202 -8.29 -20.46 8.38
C LYS A 202 -9.58 -21.25 8.18
N SER A 203 -9.66 -22.47 8.72
CA SER A 203 -10.84 -23.32 8.57
C SER A 203 -12.07 -22.74 9.27
N GLU A 204 -11.90 -22.18 10.48
CA GLU A 204 -13.01 -21.61 11.24
C GLU A 204 -13.53 -20.30 10.62
N LEU A 205 -12.65 -19.44 10.11
CA LEU A 205 -13.07 -18.22 9.39
C LEU A 205 -13.86 -18.56 8.14
N ILE A 206 -13.39 -19.49 7.31
CA ILE A 206 -14.10 -19.93 6.10
C ILE A 206 -15.46 -20.55 6.45
N ARG A 207 -15.55 -21.27 7.57
CA ARG A 207 -16.78 -21.93 7.99
C ARG A 207 -17.86 -20.95 8.47
N PHE A 208 -17.51 -20.02 9.36
CA PHE A 208 -18.50 -19.21 10.08
C PHE A 208 -18.76 -17.84 9.45
N LEU A 209 -17.80 -17.22 8.76
CA LEU A 209 -17.96 -15.88 8.18
C LEU A 209 -19.04 -15.77 7.09
N PRO A 210 -19.28 -16.79 6.24
CA PRO A 210 -20.36 -16.73 5.27
C PRO A 210 -21.75 -16.52 5.89
N GLU A 211 -21.99 -17.01 7.12
CA GLU A 211 -23.25 -16.78 7.86
C GLU A 211 -23.52 -15.28 8.11
N TYR A 212 -22.48 -14.45 8.07
CA TYR A 212 -22.53 -13.01 8.30
C TYR A 212 -22.39 -12.18 7.01
N GLY A 213 -22.45 -12.82 5.84
CA GLY A 213 -22.28 -12.16 4.53
C GLY A 213 -20.82 -11.79 4.22
N LEU A 214 -19.87 -12.42 4.91
CA LEU A 214 -18.42 -12.26 4.69
C LEU A 214 -17.89 -13.45 3.89
N THR A 215 -18.20 -13.49 2.59
CA THR A 215 -17.86 -14.63 1.71
C THR A 215 -16.46 -14.53 1.10
N ASP A 216 -16.04 -13.34 0.69
CA ASP A 216 -14.73 -13.08 0.07
C ASP A 216 -13.72 -12.55 1.10
N LEU A 217 -13.41 -13.36 2.13
CA LEU A 217 -12.38 -12.96 3.11
C LEU A 217 -10.96 -13.26 2.61
N TYR A 218 -10.74 -14.37 1.92
CA TYR A 218 -9.39 -14.80 1.55
C TYR A 218 -9.08 -14.41 0.11
N TYR A 219 -7.87 -13.89 -0.09
CA TYR A 219 -7.33 -13.58 -1.41
C TYR A 219 -5.92 -14.13 -1.53
N ARG A 220 -5.50 -14.42 -2.76
CA ARG A 220 -4.15 -14.88 -3.04
C ARG A 220 -3.19 -13.69 -2.93
N SER A 221 -2.23 -13.80 -2.02
CA SER A 221 -1.22 -12.78 -1.72
C SER A 221 0.18 -13.37 -1.85
N PHE A 222 1.19 -12.55 -1.64
CA PHE A 222 2.59 -12.95 -1.65
C PHE A 222 3.24 -12.70 -0.29
N LEU A 223 4.03 -13.67 0.16
CA LEU A 223 4.80 -13.60 1.37
C LEU A 223 6.29 -13.65 1.05
N ARG A 224 7.02 -12.67 1.57
CA ARG A 224 8.48 -12.70 1.58
C ARG A 224 8.97 -13.35 2.86
N MET A 225 9.80 -14.38 2.73
CA MET A 225 10.51 -15.05 3.80
C MET A 225 11.98 -14.65 3.75
N HIS A 226 12.51 -14.19 4.88
CA HIS A 226 13.92 -13.84 5.03
C HIS A 226 14.50 -14.54 6.26
N GLY A 227 15.48 -15.42 6.02
CA GLY A 227 16.10 -16.23 7.06
C GLY A 227 15.11 -17.16 7.76
N TYR A 228 15.31 -17.38 9.07
CA TYR A 228 14.56 -18.39 9.83
C TYR A 228 13.23 -17.91 10.44
N SER A 229 12.92 -16.61 10.44
CA SER A 229 11.70 -16.13 11.15
C SER A 229 11.03 -14.88 10.60
N SER A 230 11.67 -14.09 9.73
CA SER A 230 11.05 -12.87 9.22
C SER A 230 10.15 -13.20 8.03
N LYS A 231 8.84 -13.11 8.27
CA LYS A 231 7.78 -13.26 7.26
C LYS A 231 7.05 -11.93 7.12
N VAL A 232 6.96 -11.40 5.91
CA VAL A 232 6.25 -10.14 5.65
C VAL A 232 5.36 -10.32 4.43
N SER A 233 4.07 -10.01 4.57
CA SER A 233 3.11 -10.02 3.46
C SER A 233 3.32 -8.78 2.58
N ALA A 234 3.10 -8.91 1.27
CA ALA A 234 3.06 -7.78 0.35
C ALA A 234 2.08 -6.69 0.82
N ALA A 235 0.88 -7.07 1.31
CA ALA A 235 -0.09 -6.12 1.81
C ALA A 235 0.39 -5.39 3.07
N ASP A 236 1.03 -6.11 4.00
CA ASP A 236 1.60 -5.53 5.22
C ASP A 236 2.70 -4.50 4.89
N VAL A 237 3.54 -4.78 3.88
CA VAL A 237 4.54 -3.83 3.38
C VAL A 237 3.87 -2.56 2.86
N VAL A 238 2.83 -2.70 2.04
CA VAL A 238 2.10 -1.54 1.47
C VAL A 238 1.52 -0.69 2.59
N TYR A 239 0.81 -1.28 3.56
CA TYR A 239 0.29 -0.53 4.71
C TYR A 239 1.40 0.23 5.46
N GLY A 240 2.54 -0.43 5.70
CA GLY A 240 3.66 0.18 6.41
C GLY A 240 4.31 1.33 5.64
N VAL A 241 4.60 1.13 4.36
CA VAL A 241 5.23 2.15 3.50
C VAL A 241 4.29 3.32 3.26
N THR A 242 3.02 3.06 2.94
CA THR A 242 2.02 4.12 2.77
C THR A 242 1.88 4.95 4.04
N ALA A 243 1.88 4.33 5.23
CA ALA A 243 1.81 5.10 6.48
C ALA A 243 3.10 5.88 6.80
N LEU A 244 4.26 5.50 6.27
CA LEU A 244 5.48 6.32 6.32
C LEU A 244 5.40 7.52 5.39
N LEU A 245 4.80 7.36 4.22
CA LEU A 245 4.53 8.47 3.29
C LEU A 245 3.47 9.44 3.82
N GLU A 246 2.56 8.96 4.67
CA GLU A 246 1.47 9.73 5.25
C GLU A 246 1.78 10.27 6.66
N SER A 247 2.97 9.98 7.21
CA SER A 247 3.25 10.30 8.60
C SER A 247 3.41 11.81 8.79
N PHE A 248 2.44 12.43 9.46
CA PHE A 248 2.55 13.80 9.91
C PHE A 248 3.40 13.82 11.19
N VAL A 249 4.66 14.28 11.08
CA VAL A 249 5.49 14.52 12.27
C VAL A 249 5.12 15.89 12.82
N GLU A 250 4.60 15.93 14.05
CA GLU A 250 4.39 17.20 14.75
C GLU A 250 5.74 17.79 15.16
N GLY A 251 6.05 18.97 14.62
CA GLY A 251 7.29 19.69 14.90
C GLY A 251 8.37 19.37 13.89
N GLU A 252 8.87 20.43 13.25
CA GLU A 252 9.84 20.46 12.15
C GLU A 252 9.23 20.25 10.77
N GLU A 253 9.67 21.10 9.84
CA GLU A 253 9.34 21.14 8.42
C GLU A 253 9.87 19.88 7.70
N SER A 254 9.46 18.69 8.13
CA SER A 254 9.84 17.47 7.43
C SER A 254 9.10 17.47 6.10
N SER A 255 9.80 17.91 5.06
CA SER A 255 9.24 18.03 3.72
C SER A 255 8.75 16.66 3.25
N ALA A 256 7.71 16.64 2.42
CA ALA A 256 7.21 15.41 1.80
C ALA A 256 8.35 14.60 1.12
N ALA A 257 9.41 15.27 0.67
CA ALA A 257 10.60 14.64 0.12
C ALA A 257 11.40 13.84 1.16
N GLU A 258 11.49 14.27 2.41
CA GLU A 258 12.16 13.51 3.47
C GLU A 258 11.39 12.23 3.80
N GLN A 259 10.07 12.34 3.94
CA GLN A 259 9.18 11.20 4.20
C GLN A 259 9.26 10.17 3.08
N PHE A 260 9.36 10.64 1.83
CA PHE A 260 9.60 9.79 0.68
C PHE A 260 10.89 8.96 0.83
N TRP A 261 12.00 9.60 1.20
CA TRP A 261 13.27 8.88 1.37
C TRP A 261 13.28 7.93 2.56
N VAL A 262 12.57 8.28 3.64
CA VAL A 262 12.35 7.37 4.78
C VAL A 262 11.60 6.13 4.31
N ALA A 263 10.49 6.29 3.59
CA ALA A 263 9.72 5.19 3.02
C ALA A 263 10.54 4.36 2.01
N TYR A 264 11.34 5.01 1.16
CA TYR A 264 12.22 4.35 0.19
C TYR A 264 13.30 3.51 0.86
N SER A 265 13.86 4.01 1.97
CA SER A 265 14.84 3.30 2.76
C SER A 265 14.23 2.08 3.46
N ALA A 266 12.95 2.15 3.87
CA ALA A 266 12.24 1.08 4.59
C ALA A 266 11.98 -0.16 3.72
N LEU A 267 11.90 -0.02 2.39
CA LEU A 267 11.83 -1.17 1.47
C LEU A 267 13.12 -1.99 1.40
N SER A 268 14.24 -1.45 1.88
CA SER A 268 15.52 -2.16 1.85
C SER A 268 15.55 -3.22 2.95
N SER A 269 16.05 -4.42 2.64
CA SER A 269 16.01 -5.59 3.56
C SER A 269 16.63 -5.35 4.94
N ASN A 270 17.54 -4.38 5.05
CA ASN A 270 18.25 -4.06 6.30
C ASN A 270 17.45 -3.16 7.24
N ASN A 271 16.36 -2.54 6.77
CA ASN A 271 15.63 -1.49 7.48
C ASN A 271 14.24 -1.94 7.97
N LEU A 272 14.12 -3.19 8.41
CA LEU A 272 12.84 -3.75 8.91
C LEU A 272 12.26 -2.95 10.09
N ASN A 273 13.10 -2.31 10.90
CA ASN A 273 12.63 -1.49 12.02
C ASN A 273 11.86 -0.25 11.55
N GLN A 274 12.28 0.39 10.46
CA GLN A 274 11.55 1.52 9.87
C GLN A 274 10.22 1.05 9.28
N LEU A 275 10.22 -0.09 8.59
CA LEU A 275 8.99 -0.68 8.08
C LEU A 275 8.01 -1.01 9.22
N LYS A 276 8.49 -1.59 10.33
CA LYS A 276 7.67 -1.87 11.52
C LYS A 276 7.11 -0.60 12.16
N LYS A 277 7.89 0.49 12.21
CA LYS A 277 7.40 1.80 12.63
C LYS A 277 6.27 2.28 11.72
N GLY A 278 6.43 2.14 10.40
CA GLY A 278 5.38 2.42 9.43
C GLY A 278 4.11 1.61 9.67
N MET A 279 4.24 0.30 9.89
CA MET A 279 3.10 -0.58 10.19
C MET A 279 2.39 -0.16 11.50
N GLN A 280 3.13 0.27 12.52
CA GLN A 280 2.55 0.79 13.75
C GLN A 280 1.77 2.10 13.50
N ASN A 281 2.32 3.03 12.69
CA ASN A 281 1.62 4.25 12.28
C ASN A 281 0.32 3.91 11.52
N ALA A 282 0.35 2.91 10.65
CA ALA A 282 -0.82 2.44 9.91
C ALA A 282 -1.92 1.91 10.84
N ILE A 283 -1.55 1.18 11.89
CA ILE A 283 -2.48 0.69 12.94
C ILE A 283 -3.14 1.88 13.66
N GLU A 284 -2.36 2.89 14.02
CA GLU A 284 -2.85 4.09 14.70
C GLU A 284 -3.80 4.89 13.82
N LEU A 285 -3.44 5.09 12.55
CA LEU A 285 -4.31 5.71 11.55
C LEU A 285 -5.63 4.94 11.39
N GLN A 286 -5.59 3.61 11.25
CA GLN A 286 -6.81 2.82 11.10
C GLN A 286 -7.70 2.87 12.34
N ARG A 287 -7.11 2.90 13.55
CA ARG A 287 -7.87 3.10 14.79
C ARG A 287 -8.54 4.47 14.81
N ALA A 288 -7.86 5.54 14.39
CA ALA A 288 -8.44 6.88 14.27
C ALA A 288 -9.59 6.90 13.25
N ILE A 289 -9.42 6.26 12.09
CA ILE A 289 -10.46 6.11 11.06
C ILE A 289 -11.71 5.44 11.66
N LEU A 290 -11.55 4.32 12.38
CA LEU A 290 -12.68 3.62 12.97
C LEU A 290 -13.36 4.44 14.06
N ARG A 291 -12.61 5.15 14.91
CA ARG A 291 -13.15 6.00 15.99
C ARG A 291 -13.93 7.20 15.46
N GLN A 292 -13.35 7.95 14.52
CA GLN A 292 -14.04 9.07 13.89
C GLN A 292 -15.21 8.58 13.04
N GLY A 293 -15.06 7.44 12.38
CA GLY A 293 -16.10 6.83 11.57
C GLY A 293 -17.28 6.38 12.43
N SER A 294 -17.01 5.73 13.57
CA SER A 294 -18.04 5.29 14.52
C SER A 294 -18.82 6.47 15.09
N LEU A 295 -18.12 7.56 15.46
CA LEU A 295 -18.72 8.80 15.92
C LEU A 295 -19.62 9.40 14.83
N ALA A 296 -19.11 9.50 13.61
CA ALA A 296 -19.84 10.09 12.49
C ALA A 296 -21.11 9.29 12.10
N ILE A 297 -21.07 7.96 12.21
CA ILE A 297 -22.19 7.09 11.83
C ILE A 297 -23.24 7.03 12.94
N THR A 298 -22.80 6.97 14.20
CA THR A 298 -23.67 6.75 15.36
C THR A 298 -24.32 8.04 15.85
N LYS A 299 -23.58 9.15 15.83
CA LYS A 299 -24.11 10.46 16.27
C LYS A 299 -25.02 11.03 15.20
N THR A 300 -26.31 11.15 15.52
CA THR A 300 -27.31 11.74 14.64
C THR A 300 -26.94 13.16 14.24
N GLY A 301 -26.96 13.46 12.94
CA GLY A 301 -26.70 14.81 12.41
C GLY A 301 -25.23 15.15 12.14
N PHE A 302 -24.29 14.23 12.39
CA PHE A 302 -22.88 14.44 12.07
C PHE A 302 -22.60 14.35 10.57
N ILE A 303 -23.21 13.36 9.90
CA ILE A 303 -23.24 13.26 8.43
C ILE A 303 -24.43 14.06 7.92
N ARG A 304 -24.16 15.16 7.24
CA ARG A 304 -25.18 16.04 6.68
C ARG A 304 -25.40 15.68 5.22
N SER A 305 -26.67 15.51 4.85
CA SER A 305 -27.07 15.18 3.47
C SER A 305 -27.56 16.44 2.77
N GLY A 306 -26.86 16.83 1.71
CA GLY A 306 -27.36 17.77 0.71
C GLY A 306 -28.17 17.04 -0.38
N ARG A 307 -28.63 17.78 -1.39
CA ARG A 307 -29.42 17.21 -2.50
C ARG A 307 -28.63 16.23 -3.38
N LYS A 308 -27.33 16.47 -3.58
CA LYS A 308 -26.46 15.68 -4.49
C LYS A 308 -25.28 14.99 -3.80
N PHE A 309 -24.95 15.39 -2.57
CA PHE A 309 -23.78 14.89 -1.87
C PHE A 309 -24.03 14.84 -0.36
N ARG A 310 -23.22 14.05 0.34
CA ARG A 310 -23.14 14.04 1.81
C ARG A 310 -21.81 14.62 2.22
N TRP A 311 -21.78 15.30 3.36
CA TRP A 311 -20.55 15.86 3.90
C TRP A 311 -20.48 15.64 5.41
N VAL A 312 -19.25 15.64 5.92
CA VAL A 312 -18.92 15.48 7.32
C VAL A 312 -17.83 16.48 7.67
N LYS A 313 -17.90 17.06 8.87
CA LYS A 313 -16.85 17.93 9.40
C LYS A 313 -16.24 17.26 10.62
N LEU A 314 -14.93 17.09 10.60
CA LEU A 314 -14.17 16.56 11.73
C LEU A 314 -13.85 17.71 12.68
N GLU A 315 -14.21 17.55 13.95
CA GLU A 315 -13.99 18.57 14.99
C GLU A 315 -13.13 18.03 16.15
N ASP A 316 -12.75 16.76 16.12
CA ASP A 316 -11.97 16.12 17.18
C ASP A 316 -10.48 16.49 17.07
N PRO A 317 -9.88 17.19 18.05
CA PRO A 317 -8.51 17.67 17.94
C PRO A 317 -7.45 16.56 17.96
N VAL A 318 -7.76 15.37 18.47
CA VAL A 318 -6.78 14.28 18.60
C VAL A 318 -6.65 13.53 17.28
N ASP A 319 -7.77 13.01 16.77
CA ASP A 319 -7.76 12.18 15.56
C ASP A 319 -7.68 13.02 14.26
N THR A 320 -8.08 14.30 14.29
CA THR A 320 -7.98 15.18 13.11
C THR A 320 -6.54 15.37 12.65
N LYS A 321 -5.57 15.32 13.56
CA LYS A 321 -4.14 15.40 13.21
C LYS A 321 -3.70 14.22 12.35
N CYS A 322 -4.09 13.01 12.74
CA CYS A 322 -3.80 11.79 11.97
C CYS A 322 -4.51 11.76 10.61
N LEU A 323 -5.68 12.41 10.51
CA LEU A 323 -6.47 12.50 9.28
C LEU A 323 -6.18 13.75 8.43
N GLY A 324 -5.12 14.51 8.77
CA GLY A 324 -4.75 15.73 8.05
C GLY A 324 -4.19 15.48 6.65
N HIS A 325 -3.58 14.32 6.42
CA HIS A 325 -3.00 13.98 5.11
C HIS A 325 -4.10 13.61 4.08
N PRO A 326 -4.03 14.08 2.82
CA PRO A 326 -5.06 13.82 1.81
C PRO A 326 -5.39 12.33 1.58
N GLN A 327 -4.39 11.46 1.59
CA GLN A 327 -4.58 10.02 1.44
C GLN A 327 -5.24 9.40 2.68
N ALA A 328 -4.87 9.82 3.89
CA ALA A 328 -5.51 9.39 5.13
C ALA A 328 -7.00 9.78 5.16
N LEU A 329 -7.31 11.00 4.72
CA LEU A 329 -8.69 11.48 4.58
C LEU A 329 -9.47 10.69 3.51
N THR A 330 -8.81 10.31 2.40
CA THR A 330 -9.41 9.48 1.36
C THR A 330 -9.78 8.10 1.89
N LYS A 331 -8.89 7.45 2.68
CA LYS A 331 -9.18 6.18 3.36
C LYS A 331 -10.37 6.30 4.31
N PHE A 332 -10.43 7.38 5.08
CA PHE A 332 -11.58 7.68 5.95
C PHE A 332 -12.89 7.82 5.16
N CYS A 333 -12.87 8.55 4.05
CA CYS A 333 -14.02 8.71 3.16
C CYS A 333 -14.48 7.38 2.57
N PHE A 334 -13.56 6.52 2.11
CA PHE A 334 -13.90 5.17 1.63
C PHE A 334 -14.57 4.33 2.72
N PHE A 335 -14.02 4.33 3.93
CA PHE A 335 -14.62 3.65 5.07
C PHE A 335 -16.06 4.12 5.34
N LEU A 336 -16.29 5.44 5.36
CA LEU A 336 -17.63 6.01 5.55
C LEU A 336 -18.58 5.64 4.40
N MET A 337 -18.13 5.68 3.16
CA MET A 337 -18.95 5.32 2.01
C MET A 337 -19.41 3.87 2.10
N ASP A 338 -18.51 2.94 2.42
CA ASP A 338 -18.84 1.52 2.54
C ASP A 338 -19.75 1.25 3.74
N ALA A 339 -19.50 1.92 4.87
CA ALA A 339 -20.38 1.83 6.03
C ALA A 339 -21.80 2.36 5.77
N LEU A 340 -21.93 3.43 4.98
CA LEU A 340 -23.23 4.00 4.61
C LEU A 340 -23.98 3.13 3.59
N LYS A 341 -23.27 2.49 2.64
CA LYS A 341 -23.88 1.52 1.72
C LYS A 341 -24.50 0.35 2.48
N GLU A 342 -23.77 -0.23 3.43
CA GLU A 342 -24.26 -1.36 4.25
C GLU A 342 -25.38 -0.96 5.24
N ARG A 343 -25.49 0.34 5.55
CA ARG A 343 -26.62 0.87 6.32
C ARG A 343 -27.88 1.02 5.48
N ALA A 344 -27.73 1.38 4.20
CA ALA A 344 -28.84 1.63 3.27
C ALA A 344 -29.45 0.34 2.66
N GLN A 345 -28.75 -0.79 2.72
CA GLN A 345 -29.26 -2.11 2.28
C GLN A 345 -30.24 -2.77 3.28
N ARG A 346 -30.79 -2.00 4.22
CA ARG A 346 -31.90 -2.37 5.10
C ARG A 346 -33.08 -1.48 4.82
#